data_AF-A0A946U838-F1
#
_entry.id   AF-A0A946U838-F1
#
_cell.length_a   1.000
_cell.length_b   1.000
_cell.length_c   1.000
_cell.angle_alpha   90.00
_cell.angle_beta   90.00
_cell.angle_gamma   90.00
#
_symmetry.space_group_name_H-M   'P 1'
#
loop_
_entity.id
_entity.type
_entity.pdbx_description
1 polymer ?
#
loop_
_entity_poly.entity_id
_entity_poly.type
_entity_poly.pdbx_seq_one_letter_code
_entity_poly.pdbx_strand_id
1 'polypeptide(L)' 'MTPPPLSLYVHLPWCVRKCPYCDFNSHAAGVDTPFEDYTRLLLRDLEFELPLVWGRPVQSVFFGGGTP' A
#
# COMPACT_ATOMS: atom_id res chain seq x y z
N MET A 1 -22.25 -16.62 -10.06
CA MET A 1 -22.14 -15.15 -10.21
C MET A 1 -20.67 -14.82 -10.40
N THR A 2 -20.31 -14.07 -11.44
CA THR A 2 -18.92 -13.67 -11.69
C THR A 2 -18.50 -12.59 -10.68
N PRO A 3 -17.38 -12.75 -9.94
CA PRO A 3 -16.91 -11.72 -9.03
C PRO A 3 -16.52 -10.44 -9.82
N PRO A 4 -16.59 -9.26 -9.20
CA PRO A 4 -16.17 -8.02 -9.86
C PRO A 4 -14.68 -8.08 -10.23
N PRO A 5 -14.20 -7.20 -11.13
CA PRO A 5 -12.76 -7.02 -11.37
C PRO A 5 -11.94 -6.87 -10.10
N LEU A 6 -10.74 -7.45 -10.08
CA LEU A 6 -9.79 -7.30 -8.96
C LEU A 6 -8.85 -6.13 -9.24
N SER A 7 -8.72 -5.24 -8.26
CA SER A 7 -7.77 -4.13 -8.26
C SER A 7 -7.03 -4.10 -6.93
N LEU A 8 -5.79 -3.61 -6.94
CA LEU A 8 -4.96 -3.46 -5.73
C LEU A 8 -4.79 -1.99 -5.38
N TYR A 9 -4.83 -1.68 -4.08
CA TYR A 9 -4.42 -0.39 -3.54
C TYR A 9 -3.25 -0.61 -2.59
N VAL A 10 -2.14 0.07 -2.85
CA VAL A 10 -0.93 0.03 -2.03
C VAL A 10 -0.79 1.36 -1.31
N HIS A 11 -0.85 1.30 0.03
CA HIS A 11 -0.83 2.49 0.88
C HIS A 11 0.58 2.83 1.37
N LEU A 12 1.21 3.85 0.81
CA LEU A 12 2.54 4.34 1.20
C LEU A 12 2.41 5.44 2.26
N PRO A 13 2.76 5.20 3.54
CA PRO A 13 2.40 6.09 4.63
C PRO A 13 3.43 7.22 4.87
N TRP A 14 4.20 7.65 3.87
CA TRP A 14 5.23 8.68 4.06
C TRP A 14 5.11 9.87 3.12
N CYS A 15 5.35 11.05 3.66
CA CYS A 15 5.49 12.31 2.94
C CYS A 15 6.89 12.86 3.18
N VAL A 16 7.51 13.48 2.17
CA VAL A 16 8.76 14.25 2.37
C VAL A 16 8.57 15.33 3.45
N ARG A 17 7.38 15.95 3.47
CA ARG A 17 6.93 16.85 4.54
C ARG A 17 5.45 16.61 4.78
N LYS A 18 5.06 16.34 6.04
CA LYS A 18 3.65 16.23 6.41
C LYS A 18 3.02 17.62 6.53
N CYS A 19 1.92 17.86 5.79
CA CYS A 19 1.17 19.11 5.87
C CYS A 19 0.37 19.17 7.19
N PRO A 20 0.24 20.36 7.82
CA PRO A 20 -0.44 20.50 9.10
C PRO A 20 -1.96 20.26 9.02
N TYR A 21 -2.53 20.33 7.82
CA TYR A 21 -3.95 20.07 7.56
C TYR A 21 -4.22 18.65 7.04
N CYS A 22 -3.19 17.83 6.81
CA CYS A 22 -3.35 16.51 6.20
C CYS A 22 -3.84 15.49 7.23
N ASP A 23 -5.04 14.94 6.96
CA ASP A 23 -5.70 13.90 7.75
C ASP A 23 -5.45 12.48 7.23
N PHE A 24 -4.76 12.34 6.08
CA PHE A 24 -4.36 11.04 5.58
C PHE A 24 -3.44 10.33 6.57
N ASN A 25 -3.59 9.00 6.62
CA ASN A 25 -2.67 8.14 7.32
C ASN A 25 -1.30 8.22 6.62
N SER A 26 -0.45 9.10 7.15
CA SER A 26 0.85 9.41 6.59
C SER A 26 1.74 9.99 7.67
N HIS A 27 3.04 9.94 7.46
CA HIS A 27 4.05 10.39 8.41
C HIS A 27 5.14 11.15 7.66
N ALA A 28 5.84 12.06 8.32
CA ALA A 28 7.01 12.67 7.72
C ALA A 28 8.10 11.59 7.57
N ALA A 29 8.66 11.47 6.36
CA ALA A 29 9.85 10.66 6.13
C ALA A 29 11.05 11.33 6.80
N GLY A 30 11.82 10.54 7.54
CA GLY A 30 13.11 10.90 8.12
C GLY A 30 14.23 9.95 7.67
N VAL A 31 15.43 10.13 8.23
CA VAL A 31 16.61 9.30 7.94
C VAL A 31 16.37 7.84 8.28
N ASP A 32 15.65 7.57 9.38
CA ASP A 32 15.39 6.21 9.88
C ASP A 32 14.07 5.62 9.36
N THR A 33 13.55 6.12 8.23
CA THR A 33 12.30 5.61 7.66
C THR A 33 12.50 4.17 7.18
N PRO A 34 11.74 3.19 7.68
CA PRO A 34 11.99 1.78 7.42
C PRO A 34 11.36 1.32 6.09
N PHE A 35 11.76 1.94 4.97
CA PHE A 35 11.18 1.65 3.65
C PHE A 35 11.31 0.17 3.26
N GLU A 36 12.50 -0.41 3.44
CA GLU A 36 12.77 -1.80 3.07
C GLU A 36 11.98 -2.78 3.94
N ASP A 37 11.98 -2.57 5.25
CA ASP A 37 11.22 -3.40 6.18
C ASP A 37 9.71 -3.33 5.92
N TYR A 38 9.21 -2.15 5.59
CA TYR A 38 7.82 -1.99 5.20
C TYR A 38 7.49 -2.74 3.92
N THR A 39 8.30 -2.60 2.85
CA THR A 39 8.06 -3.32 1.60
C THR A 39 8.10 -4.83 1.83
N ARG A 40 9.05 -5.30 2.64
CA ARG A 40 9.17 -6.71 3.02
C ARG A 40 7.94 -7.21 3.77
N LEU A 41 7.44 -6.44 4.74
CA LEU A 41 6.25 -6.80 5.51
C LEU A 41 4.97 -6.74 4.66
N LEU A 42 4.85 -5.76 3.76
CA LEU A 42 3.74 -5.63 2.81
C LEU A 42 3.66 -6.83 1.87
N LEU A 43 4.80 -7.27 1.33
CA LEU A 43 4.85 -8.47 0.47
C LEU A 43 4.47 -9.73 1.24
N ARG A 44 4.93 -9.86 2.50
CA ARG A 44 4.55 -10.98 3.36
C ARG A 44 3.05 -10.99 3.66
N ASP A 45 2.46 -9.83 3.90
CA ASP A 45 1.02 -9.70 4.13
C ASP A 45 0.23 -10.11 2.88
N LEU A 46 0.67 -9.64 1.71
CA LEU A 46 0.11 -10.06 0.42
C LEU A 46 0.18 -11.59 0.24
N GLU A 47 1.31 -12.22 0.55
CA GLU A 47 1.47 -13.68 0.48
C GLU A 47 0.45 -14.42 1.36
N PHE A 48 0.14 -13.89 2.54
CA PHE A 48 -0.90 -14.45 3.41
C PHE A 48 -2.31 -14.28 2.85
N GLU A 49 -2.57 -13.20 2.11
CA GLU A 49 -3.88 -12.91 1.50
C GLU A 49 -4.09 -13.61 0.14
N LEU A 50 -3.02 -14.00 -0.56
CA LEU A 50 -3.07 -14.63 -1.88
C LEU A 50 -4.11 -15.77 -2.02
N PRO A 51 -4.30 -16.68 -1.04
CA PRO A 51 -5.31 -17.74 -1.13
C PRO A 51 -6.76 -17.23 -1.29
N LEU A 52 -7.06 -16.01 -0.84
CA LEU A 52 -8.41 -15.43 -0.91
C LEU A 52 -8.79 -14.98 -2.32
N VAL A 53 -7.80 -14.73 -3.18
CA VAL A 53 -7.98 -14.14 -4.51
C VAL A 53 -7.24 -14.90 -5.62
N TRP A 54 -6.69 -16.08 -5.31
CA TRP A 54 -5.84 -16.85 -6.19
C TRP A 54 -6.47 -17.08 -7.57
N GLY A 55 -5.65 -16.95 -8.63
CA GLY A 55 -6.09 -17.14 -10.02
C GLY A 55 -6.92 -15.99 -10.61
N ARG A 56 -7.18 -14.91 -9.86
CA ARG A 56 -7.85 -13.72 -10.38
C ARG A 56 -6.82 -12.73 -10.94
N PRO A 57 -6.94 -12.27 -12.19
CA PRO A 57 -6.04 -11.25 -12.73
C PRO A 57 -6.32 -9.90 -12.08
N VAL A 58 -5.26 -9.20 -11.68
CA VAL A 58 -5.33 -7.81 -11.22
C VAL A 58 -5.43 -6.92 -12.45
N GLN A 59 -6.49 -6.11 -12.54
CA GLN A 59 -6.71 -5.20 -13.67
C GLN A 59 -6.04 -3.84 -13.48
N SER A 60 -5.87 -3.39 -12.24
CA SER A 60 -5.27 -2.10 -11.92
C SER A 60 -4.61 -2.12 -10.54
N VAL A 61 -3.58 -1.30 -10.40
CA VAL A 61 -2.86 -1.08 -9.15
C VAL A 61 -2.79 0.41 -8.90
N PHE A 62 -3.23 0.84 -7.72
CA PHE A 62 -3.23 2.23 -7.28
C PHE A 62 -2.25 2.38 -6.13
N PHE A 63 -1.43 3.42 -6.17
CA PHE A 63 -0.56 3.80 -5.05
C PHE A 63 -1.12 5.09 -4.45
N GLY A 64 -1.24 5.14 -3.13
CA GLY A 64 -1.73 6.33 -2.42
C GLY A 64 -1.27 6.36 -0.98
N GLY A 65 -1.74 7.34 -0.21
CA GLY A 65 -1.30 7.57 1.17
C GLY A 65 -0.62 8.91 1.31
N GLY A 66 0.64 8.92 1.70
CA GLY A 66 1.47 10.12 1.79
C GLY A 66 1.84 10.68 0.42
N THR A 67 3.08 10.48 0.00
CA THR A 67 3.60 10.90 -1.30
C THR A 67 4.19 9.67 -1.99
N PRO A 68 3.36 8.98 -2.80
CA PRO A 68 3.80 7.83 -3.59
C PRO A 68 4.98 8.14 -4.53
#